data_AF-A0AAJ5C7J0-F1
#
_entry.id   AF-A0AAJ5C7J0-F1
#
_cell.length_a   1.000
_cell.length_b   1.000
_cell.length_c   1.000
_cell.angle_alpha   90.00
_cell.angle_beta   90.00
_cell.angle_gamma   90.00
#
_symmetry.space_group_name_H-M   'P 1'
#
loop_
_entity.id
_entity.type
_entity.pdbx_description
1 polymer ?
#
loop_
_entity_poly.entity_id
_entity_poly.type
_entity_poly.pdbx_seq_one_letter_code
_entity_poly.pdbx_strand_id
1 'polypeptide(L)'
;MAQQLKTQLEHAGLEEESAYYVGRYTISGLQYGCLAATPLYLFQTFRGRGFSLGGLARFNWMIPSLGAAGGSIAGYAAASQLDHSSLIARTNHFRLDAQRVRQDDLHLIGSVLGSLLVPAIFLRRTGLVNGLLGGAGLGGATGMLIHQVQSLTNSNHSITTIQQDAKLAVGKAQEKVQEVKTNLKN
;
A
#
# COMPACT_ATOMS: atom_id res chain seq x y z
N MET A 1 1.60 -28.85 34.04
CA MET A 1 2.46 -27.72 33.59
C MET A 1 2.52 -27.58 32.07
N ALA A 2 2.77 -28.63 31.29
CA ALA A 2 2.90 -28.51 29.82
C ALA A 2 1.62 -27.98 29.10
N GLN A 3 0.43 -28.39 29.55
CA GLN A 3 -0.84 -27.88 28.98
C GLN A 3 -1.07 -26.39 29.28
N GLN A 4 -0.79 -25.92 30.50
CA GLN A 4 -0.93 -24.49 30.84
C GLN A 4 0.05 -23.61 30.07
N LEU A 5 1.29 -24.09 29.86
CA LEU A 5 2.28 -23.41 29.02
C LEU A 5 1.80 -23.31 27.57
N LYS A 6 1.22 -24.38 27.03
CA LYS A 6 0.69 -24.40 25.66
C LYS A 6 -0.48 -23.42 25.49
N THR A 7 -1.41 -23.37 26.43
CA THR A 7 -2.55 -22.45 26.40
C THR A 7 -2.12 -20.98 26.56
N GLN A 8 -1.10 -20.71 27.40
CA GLN A 8 -0.54 -19.36 27.54
C GLN A 8 0.22 -18.92 26.29
N LEU A 9 1.00 -19.81 25.67
CA LEU A 9 1.69 -19.54 24.39
C LEU A 9 0.69 -19.30 23.27
N GLU A 10 -0.41 -20.04 23.24
CA GLU A 10 -1.49 -19.86 22.27
C GLU A 10 -2.20 -18.52 22.47
N HIS A 11 -2.57 -18.15 23.70
CA HIS A 11 -3.13 -16.82 23.99
C HIS A 11 -2.18 -15.67 23.66
N ALA A 12 -0.89 -15.79 23.99
CA ALA A 12 0.12 -14.78 23.66
C ALA A 12 0.27 -14.63 22.13
N GLY A 13 0.26 -15.73 21.38
CA GLY A 13 0.29 -15.69 19.91
C GLY A 13 -0.95 -15.04 19.30
N LEU A 14 -2.13 -15.26 19.90
CA LEU A 14 -3.39 -14.66 19.44
C LEU A 14 -3.48 -13.16 19.70
N GLU A 15 -2.96 -12.69 20.83
CA GLU A 15 -2.84 -11.25 21.10
C GLU A 15 -1.87 -10.59 20.11
N GLU A 16 -0.73 -11.23 19.82
CA GLU A 16 0.23 -10.69 18.86
C GLU A 16 -0.34 -10.62 17.44
N GLU A 17 -1.05 -11.66 17.00
CA GLU A 17 -1.66 -11.69 15.67
C GLU A 17 -2.83 -10.72 15.51
N SER A 18 -3.65 -10.57 16.53
CA SER A 18 -4.74 -9.58 16.52
C SER A 18 -4.21 -8.15 16.56
N ALA A 19 -3.20 -7.86 17.38
CA ALA A 19 -2.52 -6.56 17.39
C ALA A 19 -1.87 -6.24 16.03
N TYR A 20 -1.22 -7.22 15.42
CA TYR A 20 -0.65 -7.08 14.09
C TYR A 20 -1.72 -6.83 13.02
N TYR A 21 -2.84 -7.56 13.07
CA TYR A 21 -3.97 -7.40 12.16
C TYR A 21 -4.58 -6.00 12.27
N VAL A 22 -4.87 -5.54 13.50
CA VAL A 22 -5.39 -4.19 13.77
C VAL A 22 -4.42 -3.13 13.27
N GLY A 23 -3.13 -3.24 13.63
CA GLY A 23 -2.10 -2.32 13.17
C GLY A 23 -2.00 -2.25 11.66
N ARG A 24 -2.21 -3.36 10.96
CA ARG A 24 -2.21 -3.38 9.49
C ARG A 24 -3.38 -2.60 8.89
N TYR A 25 -4.56 -2.71 9.49
CA TYR A 25 -5.72 -1.92 9.07
C TYR A 25 -5.55 -0.43 9.38
N THR A 26 -4.91 -0.09 10.51
CA THR A 26 -4.53 1.31 10.84
C THR A 26 -3.62 1.90 9.76
N ILE A 27 -2.54 1.20 9.40
CA ILE A 27 -1.59 1.67 8.38
C ILE A 27 -2.29 1.83 7.02
N SER A 28 -3.12 0.86 6.65
CA SER A 28 -3.90 0.92 5.41
C SER A 28 -4.85 2.12 5.40
N GLY A 29 -5.56 2.37 6.52
CA GLY A 29 -6.43 3.53 6.68
C GLY A 29 -5.69 4.86 6.59
N LEU A 30 -4.48 4.93 7.14
CA LEU A 30 -3.60 6.10 7.03
C LEU A 30 -3.22 6.37 5.57
N GLN A 31 -2.80 5.32 4.86
CA GLN A 31 -2.41 5.36 3.45
C GLN A 31 -3.54 5.82 2.53
N TYR A 32 -4.74 5.25 2.69
CA TYR A 32 -5.93 5.72 1.96
C TYR A 32 -6.30 7.15 2.34
N GLY A 33 -6.15 7.52 3.61
CA GLY A 33 -6.34 8.90 4.06
C GLY A 33 -5.36 9.87 3.40
N CYS A 34 -4.08 9.50 3.24
CA CYS A 34 -3.08 10.31 2.53
C CYS A 34 -3.46 10.53 1.07
N LEU A 35 -3.87 9.47 0.38
CA LEU A 35 -4.34 9.55 -1.01
C LEU A 35 -5.62 10.36 -1.14
N ALA A 36 -6.56 10.24 -0.20
CA ALA A 36 -7.84 10.94 -0.24
C ALA A 36 -7.74 12.42 0.18
N ALA A 37 -6.76 12.80 1.00
CA ALA A 37 -6.65 14.14 1.56
C ALA A 37 -6.58 15.25 0.51
N THR A 38 -5.76 15.06 -0.51
CA THR A 38 -5.53 16.03 -1.59
C THR A 38 -6.77 16.23 -2.48
N PRO A 39 -7.45 15.19 -3.00
CA PRO A 39 -8.68 15.36 -3.76
C PRO A 39 -9.84 15.89 -2.90
N LEU A 40 -9.95 15.53 -1.61
CA LEU A 40 -10.96 16.10 -0.72
C LEU A 40 -10.78 17.60 -0.52
N TYR A 41 -9.54 18.04 -0.35
CA TYR A 41 -9.23 19.46 -0.26
C TYR A 41 -9.55 20.19 -1.56
N LEU A 42 -9.17 19.63 -2.71
CA LEU A 42 -9.50 20.17 -4.03
C LEU A 42 -11.02 20.32 -4.21
N PHE A 43 -11.79 19.28 -3.88
CA PHE A 43 -13.26 19.32 -3.94
C PHE A 43 -13.83 20.43 -3.05
N GLN A 44 -13.29 20.62 -1.85
CA GLN A 44 -13.72 21.70 -0.96
C GLN A 44 -13.34 23.08 -1.50
N THR A 45 -12.19 23.21 -2.17
CA THR A 45 -11.81 24.47 -2.82
C THR A 45 -12.69 24.82 -4.01
N PHE A 46 -13.07 23.81 -4.83
CA PHE A 46 -14.03 23.98 -5.91
C PHE A 46 -15.42 24.41 -5.41
N ARG A 47 -15.78 24.05 -4.17
CA ARG A 47 -17.07 24.38 -3.54
C ARG A 47 -17.14 25.81 -2.96
N GLY A 48 -16.17 26.67 -3.28
CA GLY A 48 -16.22 28.11 -2.96
C GLY A 48 -15.23 28.59 -1.89
N ARG A 49 -14.35 27.73 -1.37
CA ARG A 49 -13.25 28.17 -0.50
C ARG A 49 -11.98 28.40 -1.34
N GLY A 50 -11.38 29.59 -1.25
CA GLY A 50 -10.13 29.88 -1.97
C GLY A 50 -9.02 28.87 -1.65
N PHE A 51 -8.17 28.58 -2.65
CA PHE A 51 -7.03 27.68 -2.49
C PHE A 51 -5.98 28.30 -1.55
N SER A 52 -5.53 27.53 -0.56
CA SER A 52 -4.52 27.92 0.41
C SER A 52 -3.61 26.74 0.73
N LEU A 53 -2.30 26.97 0.64
CA LEU A 53 -1.28 25.98 1.00
C LEU A 53 -1.39 25.53 2.46
N GLY A 54 -1.77 26.44 3.37
CA GLY A 54 -2.02 26.09 4.77
C GLY A 54 -3.25 25.19 4.96
N GLY A 55 -4.27 25.35 4.11
CA GLY A 55 -5.44 24.47 4.08
C GLY A 55 -5.12 23.08 3.56
N LEU A 56 -4.36 23.00 2.47
CA LEU A 56 -3.89 21.74 1.89
C LEU A 56 -3.04 20.94 2.89
N ALA A 57 -2.12 21.61 3.57
CA ALA A 57 -1.25 21.01 4.58
C ALA A 57 -2.06 20.46 5.77
N ARG A 58 -3.09 21.20 6.22
CA ARG A 58 -4.00 20.73 7.29
C ARG A 58 -4.79 19.50 6.90
N PHE A 59 -5.37 19.48 5.70
CA PHE A 59 -6.10 18.32 5.21
C PHE A 59 -5.21 17.08 5.10
N ASN A 60 -3.97 17.27 4.65
CA ASN A 60 -3.00 16.18 4.50
C ASN A 60 -2.44 15.62 5.81
N TRP A 61 -2.73 16.19 6.98
CA TRP A 61 -2.47 15.47 8.24
C TRP A 61 -3.75 15.04 8.95
N MET A 62 -4.82 15.85 8.89
CA MET A 62 -6.08 15.50 9.53
C MET A 62 -6.76 14.28 8.89
N ILE A 63 -6.83 14.21 7.56
CA ILE A 63 -7.51 13.11 6.87
C ILE A 63 -6.76 11.77 7.03
N PRO A 64 -5.41 11.71 6.94
CA PRO A 64 -4.67 10.50 7.27
C PRO A 64 -4.84 10.05 8.71
N SER A 65 -4.81 10.98 9.67
CA SER A 65 -5.05 10.63 11.08
C SER A 65 -6.46 10.08 11.30
N LEU A 66 -7.46 10.66 10.64
CA LEU A 66 -8.83 10.18 10.70
C LEU A 66 -8.99 8.81 10.02
N GLY A 67 -8.31 8.61 8.90
CA GLY A 67 -8.22 7.32 8.21
C GLY A 67 -7.54 6.25 9.06
N ALA A 68 -6.47 6.59 9.76
CA ALA A 68 -5.78 5.70 10.70
C ALA A 68 -6.71 5.30 11.86
N ALA A 69 -7.40 6.27 12.47
CA ALA A 69 -8.37 6.00 13.54
C ALA A 69 -9.52 5.10 13.05
N GLY A 70 -10.09 5.40 11.88
CA GLY A 70 -11.13 4.56 11.26
C GLY A 70 -10.62 3.16 10.92
N GLY A 71 -9.39 3.05 10.42
CA GLY A 71 -8.70 1.80 10.15
C GLY A 71 -8.53 0.95 11.41
N SER A 72 -8.08 1.54 12.52
CA SER A 72 -7.96 0.84 13.80
C SER A 72 -9.29 0.28 14.30
N ILE A 73 -10.36 1.09 14.23
CA ILE A 73 -11.69 0.67 14.67
C ILE A 73 -12.22 -0.45 13.77
N ALA A 74 -12.08 -0.32 12.45
CA ALA A 74 -12.48 -1.35 11.50
C ALA A 74 -11.67 -2.64 11.66
N GLY A 75 -10.37 -2.52 11.92
CA GLY A 75 -9.47 -3.65 12.19
C GLY A 75 -9.85 -4.38 13.47
N TYR A 76 -10.18 -3.65 14.53
CA TYR A 76 -10.63 -4.23 15.80
C TYR A 76 -11.99 -4.92 15.66
N ALA A 77 -12.95 -4.27 14.99
CA ALA A 77 -14.25 -4.85 14.71
C ALA A 77 -14.13 -6.11 13.83
N ALA A 78 -13.29 -6.08 12.80
CA ALA A 78 -13.01 -7.25 11.97
C ALA A 78 -12.34 -8.37 12.79
N ALA A 79 -11.31 -8.07 13.58
CA ALA A 79 -10.64 -9.06 14.42
C ALA A 79 -11.61 -9.73 15.42
N SER A 80 -12.57 -8.97 15.97
CA SER A 80 -13.58 -9.52 16.88
C SER A 80 -14.60 -10.48 16.23
N GLN A 81 -14.72 -10.46 14.90
CA GLN A 81 -15.66 -11.31 14.16
C GLN A 81 -14.98 -12.50 13.46
N LEU A 82 -13.64 -12.54 13.39
CA LEU A 82 -12.91 -13.61 12.74
C LEU A 82 -12.62 -14.77 13.69
N ASP A 83 -12.70 -15.97 13.14
CA ASP A 83 -12.33 -17.20 13.84
C ASP A 83 -10.81 -17.35 13.87
N HIS A 84 -10.25 -18.01 14.89
CA HIS A 84 -8.81 -17.95 15.20
C HIS A 84 -7.94 -18.43 14.03
N SER A 85 -8.31 -19.57 13.41
CA SER A 85 -7.61 -20.12 12.24
C SER A 85 -7.61 -19.20 11.03
N SER A 86 -8.68 -18.41 10.86
CA SER A 86 -8.82 -17.45 9.77
C SER A 86 -8.00 -16.17 10.00
N LEU A 87 -7.79 -15.79 11.28
CA LEU A 87 -6.92 -14.69 11.67
C LEU A 87 -5.46 -15.02 11.36
N ILE A 88 -4.98 -16.20 11.78
CA ILE A 88 -3.61 -16.68 11.53
C ILE A 88 -3.33 -16.75 10.01
N ALA A 89 -4.27 -17.31 9.24
CA ALA A 89 -4.13 -17.44 7.80
C ALA A 89 -4.02 -16.08 7.09
N ARG A 90 -4.84 -15.10 7.50
CA ARG A 90 -4.78 -13.75 6.94
C ARG A 90 -3.52 -12.99 7.37
N THR A 91 -3.10 -13.15 8.63
CA THR A 91 -1.86 -12.53 9.15
C THR A 91 -0.64 -13.07 8.42
N ASN A 92 -0.56 -14.38 8.20
CA ASN A 92 0.51 -14.99 7.42
C ASN A 92 0.50 -14.53 5.95
N HIS A 93 -0.68 -14.38 5.33
CA HIS A 93 -0.77 -13.79 4.00
C HIS A 93 -0.22 -12.36 3.97
N PHE A 94 -0.50 -11.54 4.98
CA PHE A 94 0.05 -10.18 5.07
C PHE A 94 1.57 -10.16 5.28
N ARG A 95 2.12 -11.12 6.01
CA ARG A 95 3.58 -11.24 6.22
C ARG A 95 4.33 -11.65 4.95
N LEU A 96 3.69 -12.39 4.04
CA LEU A 96 4.32 -12.93 2.83
C LEU A 96 4.17 -12.01 1.59
N ASP A 97 3.44 -10.90 1.70
CA ASP A 97 3.16 -10.02 0.57
C ASP A 97 4.30 -9.01 0.35
N ALA A 98 5.28 -9.39 -0.48
CA ALA A 98 6.43 -8.55 -0.81
C ALA A 98 6.08 -7.25 -1.55
N GLN A 99 4.96 -7.22 -2.30
CA GLN A 99 4.51 -6.00 -2.99
C GLN A 99 4.07 -4.94 -1.99
N ARG A 100 3.41 -5.37 -0.91
CA ARG A 100 2.98 -4.48 0.18
C ARG A 100 4.14 -3.87 0.95
N VAL A 101 5.19 -4.66 1.25
CA VAL A 101 6.39 -4.13 1.92
C VAL A 101 7.01 -3.00 1.10
N ARG A 102 7.13 -3.22 -0.22
CA ARG A 102 7.67 -2.21 -1.13
C ARG A 102 6.81 -0.94 -1.21
N GLN A 103 5.48 -1.08 -1.14
CA GLN A 103 4.57 0.05 -1.08
C GLN A 103 4.74 0.87 0.21
N ASP A 104 4.90 0.20 1.35
CA ASP A 104 5.11 0.84 2.65
C ASP A 104 6.43 1.62 2.68
N ASP A 105 7.51 1.04 2.14
CA ASP A 105 8.82 1.71 2.04
C ASP A 105 8.74 2.99 1.22
N LEU A 106 8.08 2.97 0.06
CA LEU A 106 7.93 4.15 -0.78
C LEU A 106 7.05 5.23 -0.12
N HIS A 107 6.01 4.83 0.61
CA HIS A 107 5.23 5.75 1.43
C HIS A 107 6.08 6.38 2.55
N LEU A 108 6.93 5.60 3.22
CA LEU A 108 7.82 6.11 4.27
C LEU A 108 8.86 7.08 3.71
N ILE A 109 9.56 6.71 2.63
CA ILE A 109 10.54 7.58 1.97
C ILE A 109 9.87 8.88 1.50
N GLY A 110 8.72 8.74 0.84
CA GLY A 110 7.92 9.87 0.41
C GLY A 110 7.53 10.78 1.57
N SER A 111 7.03 10.22 2.67
CA SER A 111 6.59 11.01 3.83
C SER A 111 7.74 11.73 4.52
N VAL A 112 8.90 11.09 4.72
CA VAL A 112 10.09 11.74 5.27
C VAL A 112 10.54 12.89 4.38
N LEU A 113 10.68 12.66 3.07
CA LEU A 113 11.08 13.70 2.11
C LEU A 113 10.08 14.86 2.07
N GLY A 114 8.77 14.56 2.02
CA GLY A 114 7.73 15.57 2.01
C GLY A 114 7.70 16.38 3.31
N SER A 115 7.90 15.73 4.45
CA SER A 115 7.95 16.40 5.76
C SER A 115 9.13 17.35 5.91
N LEU A 116 10.22 17.13 5.17
CA LEU A 116 11.38 18.02 5.16
C LEU A 116 11.21 19.13 4.12
N LEU A 117 10.82 18.78 2.89
CA LEU A 117 10.76 19.72 1.76
C LEU A 117 9.61 20.72 1.87
N VAL A 118 8.42 20.29 2.30
CA VAL A 118 7.24 21.17 2.37
C VAL A 118 7.44 22.33 3.35
N PRO A 119 7.85 22.11 4.62
CA PRO A 119 8.15 23.24 5.51
C PRO A 119 9.40 23.99 5.08
N ALA A 120 10.43 23.34 4.51
CA ALA A 120 11.62 24.03 4.03
C ALA A 120 11.31 25.10 2.96
N ILE A 121 10.35 24.81 2.07
CA ILE A 121 9.98 25.72 0.97
C ILE A 121 8.83 26.65 1.37
N PHE A 122 7.86 26.17 2.14
CA PHE A 122 6.59 26.88 2.40
C PHE A 122 6.35 27.27 3.86
N LEU A 123 7.41 27.33 4.70
CA LEU A 123 7.33 27.60 6.14
C LEU A 123 6.40 28.77 6.51
N ARG A 124 6.53 29.90 5.80
CA ARG A 124 5.73 31.13 6.06
C ARG A 124 4.24 30.98 5.71
N ARG A 125 3.87 30.02 4.86
CA ARG A 125 2.48 29.83 4.40
C ARG A 125 1.76 28.69 5.11
N THR A 126 2.47 27.64 5.51
CA THR A 126 1.88 26.46 6.18
C THR A 126 2.09 26.49 7.69
N GLY A 127 3.16 27.12 8.17
CA GLY A 127 3.68 26.95 9.53
C GLY A 127 4.42 25.62 9.70
N LEU A 128 5.20 25.50 10.79
CA LEU A 128 6.04 24.34 11.09
C LEU A 128 5.24 23.05 11.25
N VAL A 129 4.22 23.05 12.11
CA VAL A 129 3.45 21.84 12.45
C VAL A 129 2.65 21.33 11.25
N ASN A 130 1.90 22.20 10.56
CA ASN A 130 1.15 21.76 9.38
C ASN A 130 2.09 21.44 8.20
N GLY A 131 3.23 22.12 8.08
CA GLY A 131 4.23 21.83 7.05
C GLY A 131 4.86 20.45 7.23
N LEU A 132 5.29 20.10 8.46
CA LEU A 132 5.85 18.79 8.78
C LEU A 132 4.82 17.66 8.58
N LEU A 133 3.68 17.76 9.26
CA LEU A 133 2.68 16.70 9.25
C LEU A 133 1.95 16.61 7.89
N GLY A 134 1.60 17.75 7.30
CA GLY A 134 0.99 17.81 5.97
C GLY A 134 1.97 17.43 4.87
N GLY A 135 3.25 17.76 5.04
CA GLY A 135 4.32 17.31 4.15
C GLY A 135 4.53 15.81 4.22
N ALA A 136 4.45 15.21 5.42
CA ALA A 136 4.48 13.76 5.58
C ALA A 136 3.32 13.09 4.83
N GLY A 137 2.10 13.61 4.96
CA GLY A 137 0.94 13.07 4.23
C GLY A 137 1.05 13.21 2.71
N LEU A 138 1.43 14.40 2.22
CA LEU A 138 1.61 14.65 0.78
C LEU A 138 2.73 13.81 0.17
N GLY A 139 3.86 13.74 0.86
CA GLY A 139 5.00 12.94 0.46
C GLY A 139 4.67 11.45 0.45
N GLY A 140 3.98 10.97 1.48
CA GLY A 140 3.51 9.59 1.56
C GLY A 140 2.56 9.23 0.42
N ALA A 141 1.57 10.08 0.15
CA ALA A 141 0.65 9.91 -0.98
C ALA A 141 1.38 9.84 -2.33
N THR A 142 2.38 10.71 -2.53
CA THR A 142 3.23 10.71 -3.73
C THR A 142 4.00 9.40 -3.88
N GLY A 143 4.57 8.89 -2.79
CA GLY A 143 5.24 7.59 -2.76
C GLY A 143 4.31 6.43 -3.15
N MET A 144 3.06 6.45 -2.68
CA MET A 144 2.06 5.43 -3.07
C MET A 144 1.66 5.52 -4.53
N LEU A 145 1.46 6.73 -5.06
CA LEU A 145 1.14 6.93 -6.47
C LEU A 145 2.26 6.41 -7.36
N ILE A 146 3.52 6.68 -7.00
CA ILE A 146 4.69 6.16 -7.71
C ILE A 146 4.70 4.63 -7.67
N HIS A 147 4.43 4.02 -6.52
CA HIS A 147 4.33 2.56 -6.41
C HIS A 147 3.23 2.01 -7.34
N GLN A 148 2.06 2.63 -7.37
CA GLN A 148 0.95 2.20 -8.21
C GLN A 148 1.31 2.30 -9.71
N VAL A 149 1.95 3.40 -10.12
CA VAL A 149 2.42 3.59 -11.49
C VAL A 149 3.51 2.57 -11.84
N GLN A 150 4.47 2.31 -10.95
CA GLN A 150 5.50 1.29 -11.15
C GLN A 150 4.90 -0.11 -11.24
N SER A 151 3.91 -0.44 -10.40
CA SER A 151 3.21 -1.72 -10.43
C SER A 151 2.48 -1.92 -11.77
N LEU A 152 1.78 -0.89 -12.26
CA LEU A 152 1.11 -0.91 -13.57
C LEU A 152 2.10 -1.01 -14.74
N THR A 153 3.24 -0.32 -14.65
CA THR A 153 4.27 -0.35 -15.70
C THR A 153 4.97 -1.70 -15.75
N ASN A 154 5.31 -2.27 -14.59
CA ASN A 154 5.94 -3.59 -14.50
C ASN A 154 5.00 -4.70 -14.95
N SER A 155 3.69 -4.60 -14.68
CA SER A 155 2.73 -5.60 -15.14
C SER A 155 2.53 -5.54 -16.67
N ASN A 156 2.52 -4.36 -17.28
CA ASN A 156 2.58 -4.23 -18.74
C ASN A 156 3.86 -4.83 -19.32
N HIS A 157 5.02 -4.60 -18.69
CA HIS A 157 6.28 -5.16 -19.15
C HIS A 157 6.30 -6.70 -19.08
N SER A 158 5.80 -7.29 -17.99
CA SER A 158 5.68 -8.74 -17.82
C SER A 158 4.73 -9.40 -18.84
N ILE A 159 3.64 -8.73 -19.19
CA ILE A 159 2.72 -9.25 -20.23
C ILE A 159 3.39 -9.23 -21.60
N THR A 160 4.17 -8.19 -21.92
CA THR A 160 4.88 -8.11 -23.20
C THR A 160 5.99 -9.17 -23.32
N THR A 161 6.73 -9.46 -22.25
CA THR A 161 7.77 -10.50 -22.26
C THR A 161 7.18 -11.90 -22.33
N ILE A 162 6.11 -12.19 -21.58
CA ILE A 162 5.39 -13.48 -21.67
C ILE A 162 4.82 -13.70 -23.07
N GLN A 163 4.31 -12.65 -23.72
CA GLN A 163 3.81 -12.75 -25.09
C GLN A 163 4.95 -13.00 -26.10
N GLN A 164 6.12 -12.42 -25.86
CA GLN A 164 7.32 -12.64 -26.69
C GLN A 164 7.85 -14.06 -26.52
N ASP A 165 7.95 -14.57 -25.30
CA ASP A 165 8.40 -15.93 -25.00
C ASP A 165 7.41 -16.98 -25.54
N ALA A 166 6.10 -16.71 -25.44
CA ALA A 166 5.07 -17.56 -26.03
C ALA A 166 5.17 -17.60 -27.56
N LYS A 167 5.39 -16.45 -28.23
CA LYS A 167 5.59 -16.41 -29.69
C LYS A 167 6.86 -17.15 -30.11
N LEU A 168 7.94 -17.04 -29.36
CA LEU A 168 9.19 -17.77 -29.62
C LEU A 168 9.03 -19.29 -29.42
N ALA A 169 8.30 -19.71 -28.38
CA ALA A 169 8.02 -21.12 -28.14
C ALA A 169 7.12 -21.73 -29.23
N VAL A 170 6.10 -21.01 -29.69
CA VAL A 170 5.23 -21.44 -30.80
C VAL A 170 6.00 -21.51 -32.11
N GLY A 171 6.88 -20.55 -32.39
CA GLY A 171 7.75 -20.57 -33.57
C GLY A 171 8.66 -21.81 -33.60
N LYS A 172 9.32 -22.12 -32.47
CA LYS A 172 10.16 -23.33 -32.34
C LYS A 172 9.37 -24.62 -32.46
N ALA A 173 8.13 -24.65 -31.98
CA ALA A 173 7.25 -25.80 -32.12
C ALA A 173 6.81 -26.01 -33.58
N GLN A 174 6.48 -24.94 -34.31
CA GLN A 174 6.16 -25.02 -35.74
C GLN A 174 7.36 -25.48 -36.56
N GLU A 175 8.55 -24.97 -36.27
CA GLU A 175 9.80 -25.37 -36.93
C GLU A 175 10.08 -26.87 -36.74
N LYS A 176 9.96 -27.39 -35.51
CA LYS A 176 10.09 -28.83 -35.23
C LYS A 176 9.03 -29.69 -35.92
N VAL A 177 7.78 -29.22 -35.97
CA VAL A 177 6.70 -29.95 -36.67
C VAL A 177 6.98 -30.01 -38.18
N GLN A 178 7.54 -28.93 -38.73
CA GLN A 178 7.86 -28.83 -40.15
C GLN A 178 9.06 -29.70 -40.53
N GLU A 179 10.07 -29.79 -39.66
CA GLU A 179 11.23 -30.68 -39.75
C GLU A 179 10.82 -32.17 -39.68
N VAL A 180 9.93 -32.53 -38.76
CA VAL A 180 9.40 -33.91 -38.67
C VAL A 180 8.59 -34.27 -39.91
N LYS A 181 7.80 -33.33 -40.44
CA LYS A 181 6.97 -33.55 -41.63
C LYS A 181 7.78 -33.65 -42.92
N THR A 182 8.97 -33.02 -42.98
CA THR A 182 9.90 -33.16 -44.11
C THR A 182 10.68 -34.47 -44.04
N ASN A 183 11.09 -34.90 -42.84
CA ASN A 183 11.75 -36.20 -42.65
C ASN A 183 10.83 -37.40 -42.92
N LEU A 184 9.51 -37.26 -42.76
CA LEU A 184 8.52 -38.30 -43.08
C LEU A 184 8.19 -38.43 -44.58
N LYS A 185 8.67 -37.51 -45.41
CA LYS A 185 8.41 -37.46 -46.85
C LYS A 185 9.58 -37.96 -47.72
N ASN A 186 10.73 -38.22 -47.10
CA ASN A 186 11.88 -38.91 -47.70
C ASN A 186 11.90 -40.37 -47.25
#